data_AF-A0A2N1TMU3-F1
#
_entry.id   AF-A0A2N1TMU3-F1
#
_cell.length_a   1.000
_cell.length_b   1.000
_cell.length_c   1.000
_cell.angle_alpha   90.00
_cell.angle_beta   90.00
_cell.angle_gamma   90.00
#
_symmetry.space_group_name_H-M   'P 1'
#
loop_
_entity.id
_entity.type
_entity.pdbx_description
1 polymer ?
#
loop_
_entity_poly.entity_id
_entity_poly.type
_entity_poly.pdbx_seq_one_letter_code
_entity_poly.pdbx_strand_id
1 'polypeptide(L)'
;MVNVKHELEKMQKHRESYYPALQKMLVLYEENKDKNQLIQLRDDPHILIILELRDIGYIEQDALTVEKTFNIISAVWYNGAYPLTEKGDTFFAGNAGQRVTHGLRYILIKAGIIAAVIILLSVLYRSIFY
;
A
#
# COMPACT_ATOMS: atom_id res chain seq x y z
N MET A 1 29.85 3.07 14.22
CA MET A 1 29.88 3.00 12.75
C MET A 1 28.46 2.69 12.30
N VAL A 2 27.83 3.58 11.52
CA VAL A 2 26.46 3.37 11.04
C VAL A 2 26.44 2.12 10.17
N ASN A 3 25.56 1.17 10.46
CA ASN A 3 25.38 0.00 9.62
C ASN A 3 24.54 0.41 8.40
N VAL A 4 25.22 0.82 7.34
CA VAL A 4 24.61 1.33 6.10
C VAL A 4 23.58 0.35 5.54
N LYS A 5 23.83 -0.96 5.64
CA LYS A 5 22.89 -1.99 5.17
C LYS A 5 21.56 -1.93 5.93
N HIS A 6 21.62 -1.79 7.25
CA HIS A 6 20.43 -1.73 8.10
C HIS A 6 19.58 -0.48 7.83
N GLU A 7 20.23 0.68 7.64
CA GLU A 7 19.51 1.91 7.30
C GLU A 7 18.86 1.82 5.91
N LEU A 8 19.53 1.22 4.93
CA LEU A 8 18.94 0.97 3.62
C LEU A 8 17.72 0.04 3.68
N GLU A 9 17.80 -1.04 4.46
CA GLU A 9 16.67 -1.96 4.68
C GLU A 9 15.48 -1.24 5.34
N LYS A 10 15.74 -0.36 6.31
CA LYS A 10 14.72 0.45 6.97
C LYS A 10 14.05 1.42 5.99
N MET A 11 14.83 2.08 5.14
CA MET A 11 14.31 2.97 4.09
C MET A 11 13.48 2.19 3.07
N GLN A 12 13.92 1.00 2.67
CA GLN A 12 13.19 0.15 1.74
C GLN A 12 11.85 -0.28 2.33
N LYS A 13 11.84 -0.75 3.59
CA LYS A 13 10.63 -1.13 4.31
C LYS A 13 9.65 0.02 4.46
N HIS A 14 10.15 1.24 4.70
CA HIS A 14 9.31 2.44 4.76
C HIS A 14 8.65 2.76 3.40
N ARG A 15 9.40 2.63 2.29
CA ARG A 15 8.88 2.82 0.94
C ARG A 15 7.79 1.81 0.56
N GLU A 16 7.77 0.62 1.16
CA GLU A 16 6.69 -0.36 0.96
C GLU A 16 5.31 0.16 1.44
N SER A 17 5.31 1.12 2.37
CA SER A 17 4.10 1.79 2.88
C SER A 17 3.57 2.88 1.95
N TYR A 18 4.32 3.28 0.92
CA TYR A 18 3.87 4.32 -0.02
C TYR A 18 2.73 3.83 -0.91
N TYR A 19 2.85 2.62 -1.45
CA TYR A 19 1.81 2.04 -2.30
C TYR A 19 0.43 1.97 -1.63
N PRO A 20 0.25 1.40 -0.41
CA PRO A 20 -1.05 1.36 0.22
C PRO A 20 -1.60 2.76 0.56
N ALA A 21 -0.74 3.74 0.86
CA ALA A 21 -1.17 5.11 1.07
C ALA A 21 -1.71 5.76 -0.24
N LEU A 22 -1.01 5.58 -1.36
CA LEU A 22 -1.49 6.03 -2.68
C LEU A 22 -2.78 5.32 -3.09
N GLN A 23 -2.85 4.00 -2.87
CA GLN A 23 -4.05 3.21 -3.15
C GLN A 23 -5.25 3.74 -2.37
N LYS A 24 -5.05 4.10 -1.10
CA LYS A 24 -6.11 4.67 -0.26
C LYS A 24 -6.61 6.01 -0.81
N MET A 25 -5.71 6.90 -1.23
CA MET A 25 -6.10 8.17 -1.85
C MET A 25 -6.93 7.96 -3.12
N LEU A 26 -6.55 7.00 -3.97
CA LEU A 26 -7.32 6.65 -5.17
C LEU A 26 -8.69 6.05 -4.83
N VAL A 27 -8.80 5.21 -3.81
CA VAL A 27 -10.09 4.71 -3.32
C VAL A 27 -10.97 5.87 -2.83
N LEU A 28 -10.41 6.80 -2.04
CA LEU A 28 -11.11 8.00 -1.59
C LEU A 28 -11.59 8.87 -2.76
N TYR A 29 -10.78 9.01 -3.80
CA TYR A 29 -11.17 9.69 -5.04
C TYR A 29 -12.37 8.99 -5.69
N GLU A 30 -12.26 7.69 -5.97
CA GLU A 30 -13.33 6.94 -6.65
C GLU A 30 -14.66 6.95 -5.87
N GLU A 31 -14.60 6.89 -4.53
CA GLU A 31 -15.78 6.93 -3.67
C GLU A 31 -16.46 8.31 -3.58
N ASN A 32 -15.76 9.38 -3.97
CA ASN A 32 -16.19 10.77 -3.71
C ASN A 32 -16.08 11.71 -4.91
N LYS A 33 -15.64 11.24 -6.09
CA LYS A 33 -15.50 12.04 -7.32
C LYS A 33 -16.78 12.76 -7.75
N ASP A 34 -17.95 12.21 -7.40
CA ASP A 34 -19.26 12.79 -7.73
C ASP A 34 -19.86 13.63 -6.60
N LYS A 35 -19.21 13.70 -5.43
CA LYS A 35 -19.77 14.28 -4.20
C LYS A 35 -19.28 15.68 -3.89
N ASN A 36 -18.21 16.17 -4.54
CA ASN A 36 -17.59 17.48 -4.30
C ASN A 36 -17.47 17.85 -2.80
N GLN A 37 -17.11 16.87 -1.97
CA GLN A 37 -17.09 17.02 -0.52
C GLN A 37 -15.67 16.96 0.01
N LEU A 38 -15.32 17.90 0.90
CA LEU A 38 -14.09 17.84 1.68
C LEU A 38 -14.14 16.67 2.66
N ILE A 39 -13.11 15.84 2.65
CA ILE A 39 -13.02 14.64 3.50
C ILE A 39 -11.93 14.85 4.53
N GLN A 40 -12.27 14.81 5.81
CA GLN A 40 -11.27 14.82 6.87
C GLN A 40 -10.59 13.46 6.95
N LEU A 41 -9.27 13.42 6.80
CA LEU A 41 -8.46 12.23 7.09
C LEU A 41 -8.22 12.19 8.60
N ARG A 42 -9.20 11.72 9.37
CA ARG A 42 -9.11 11.62 10.83
C ARG A 42 -8.62 10.22 11.24
N ASP A 43 -7.67 10.16 12.19
CA ASP A 43 -7.12 8.94 12.79
C ASP A 43 -6.58 7.90 11.79
N ASP A 44 -6.19 8.35 10.60
CA ASP A 44 -5.72 7.47 9.54
C ASP A 44 -4.22 7.15 9.76
N PRO A 45 -3.85 5.85 9.92
CA PRO A 45 -2.47 5.45 10.16
C PRO A 45 -1.52 5.81 9.00
N HIS A 46 -2.07 6.13 7.82
CA HIS A 46 -1.31 6.54 6.65
C HIS A 46 -1.11 8.06 6.54
N ILE A 47 -1.67 8.90 7.44
CA ILE A 47 -1.59 10.37 7.31
C ILE A 47 -0.16 10.86 7.14
N LEU A 48 0.76 10.39 7.97
CA LEU A 48 2.16 10.82 7.89
C LEU A 48 2.79 10.44 6.54
N ILE A 49 2.47 9.24 6.05
CA ILE A 49 2.94 8.77 4.73
C ILE A 49 2.29 9.57 3.60
N ILE A 50 1.01 9.90 3.70
CA ILE A 50 0.29 10.71 2.72
C ILE A 50 0.91 12.12 2.63
N LEU A 51 1.24 12.73 3.76
CA LEU A 51 1.91 14.02 3.81
C LEU A 51 3.34 13.95 3.24
N GLU A 52 4.09 12.90 3.56
CA GLU A 52 5.39 12.66 2.96
C GLU A 52 5.29 12.47 1.44
N LEU A 53 4.29 11.72 0.96
CA LEU A 53 4.03 11.51 -0.46
C LEU A 53 3.72 12.82 -1.20
N ARG A 54 3.00 13.73 -0.54
CA ARG A 54 2.81 15.10 -1.03
C ARG A 54 4.15 15.85 -1.09
N ASP A 55 4.95 15.80 -0.04
CA ASP A 55 6.23 16.53 0.04
C ASP A 55 7.24 16.03 -1.04
N ILE A 56 7.25 14.74 -1.36
CA ILE A 56 8.11 14.16 -2.42
C ILE A 56 7.51 14.24 -3.84
N GLY A 57 6.33 14.85 -3.97
CA GLY A 57 5.65 15.16 -5.23
C GLY A 57 4.97 13.97 -5.91
N TYR A 58 4.49 12.98 -5.15
CA TYR A 58 3.66 11.89 -5.67
C TYR A 58 2.16 12.21 -5.56
N ILE A 59 1.80 13.05 -4.59
CA ILE A 59 0.44 13.56 -4.40
C ILE A 59 0.41 15.04 -4.77
N GLU A 60 -0.66 15.46 -5.43
CA GLU A 60 -0.88 16.86 -5.81
C GLU A 60 -0.93 17.76 -4.56
N GLN A 61 -0.31 18.95 -4.63
CA GLN A 61 -0.19 19.82 -3.47
C GLN A 61 -1.54 20.37 -3.01
N ASP A 62 -2.41 20.67 -3.97
CA ASP A 62 -3.74 21.23 -3.76
C ASP A 62 -4.79 20.18 -3.40
N ALA A 63 -4.50 18.88 -3.60
CA ALA A 63 -5.34 17.77 -3.18
C ALA A 63 -5.54 17.74 -1.65
N LEU A 64 -4.60 18.29 -0.87
CA LEU A 64 -4.59 18.23 0.59
C LEU A 64 -4.46 19.59 1.27
N THR A 65 -5.44 19.92 2.11
CA THR A 65 -5.36 21.05 3.04
C THR A 65 -4.92 20.56 4.41
N VAL A 66 -3.84 21.14 4.95
CA VAL A 66 -3.27 20.75 6.24
C VAL A 66 -3.42 21.89 7.23
N GLU A 67 -4.13 21.64 8.30
CA GLU A 67 -4.29 22.57 9.41
C GLU A 67 -3.29 22.24 10.52
N LYS A 68 -2.71 23.29 11.11
CA LYS A 68 -1.75 23.18 12.21
C LYS A 68 -2.17 24.06 13.37
N THR A 69 -2.10 23.51 14.58
CA THR A 69 -2.35 24.22 15.84
C THR A 69 -1.16 23.99 16.76
N PHE A 70 -0.56 25.06 17.29
CA PHE A 70 0.66 25.00 18.11
C PHE A 70 1.80 24.16 17.47
N ASN A 71 1.98 24.29 16.15
CA ASN A 71 2.96 23.54 15.35
C ASN A 71 2.72 22.01 15.28
N ILE A 72 1.55 21.55 15.70
CA ILE A 72 1.09 20.17 15.58
C ILE A 72 0.03 20.10 14.48
N ILE A 73 0.09 19.07 13.65
CA ILE A 73 -0.94 18.84 12.61
C ILE A 73 -2.26 18.51 13.32
N SER A 74 -3.24 19.40 13.20
CA SER A 74 -4.54 19.28 13.85
C SER A 74 -5.58 18.62 12.95
N ALA A 75 -5.48 18.83 11.64
CA ALA A 75 -6.35 18.18 10.65
C ALA A 75 -5.67 18.09 9.28
N VAL A 76 -6.03 17.06 8.53
CA VAL A 76 -5.73 16.95 7.10
C VAL A 76 -7.05 16.72 6.38
N TRP A 77 -7.29 17.52 5.36
CA TRP A 77 -8.50 17.47 4.54
C TRP A 77 -8.12 17.16 3.10
N TYR A 78 -8.81 16.19 2.52
CA TYR A 78 -8.75 15.87 1.10
C TYR A 78 -9.85 16.61 0.36
N ASN A 79 -9.51 17.25 -0.77
CA ASN A 79 -10.41 18.13 -1.50
C ASN A 79 -11.38 17.42 -2.46
N GLY A 80 -11.20 16.12 -2.70
CA GLY A 80 -12.01 15.31 -3.62
C GLY A 80 -11.53 15.30 -5.08
N ALA A 81 -10.54 16.14 -5.44
CA ALA A 81 -9.92 16.15 -6.76
C ALA A 81 -8.93 15.00 -6.93
N TYR A 82 -8.63 14.64 -8.18
CA TYR A 82 -7.68 13.56 -8.45
C TYR A 82 -6.36 13.75 -7.69
N PRO A 83 -5.93 12.78 -6.85
CA PRO A 83 -4.92 13.06 -5.82
C PRO A 83 -3.48 12.90 -6.30
N LEU A 84 -3.22 12.26 -7.44
CA LEU A 84 -1.87 11.88 -7.85
C LEU A 84 -1.31 12.83 -8.89
N THR A 85 0.01 13.05 -8.81
CA THR A 85 0.79 13.65 -9.89
C THR A 85 1.15 12.57 -10.93
N GLU A 86 1.64 12.98 -12.11
CA GLU A 86 2.18 12.05 -13.11
C GLU A 86 3.27 11.11 -12.55
N LYS A 87 4.10 11.62 -11.63
CA LYS A 87 5.13 10.84 -10.94
C LYS A 87 4.52 9.82 -9.99
N GLY A 88 3.46 10.20 -9.27
CA GLY A 88 2.67 9.33 -8.42
C GLY A 88 2.00 8.21 -9.22
N ASP A 89 1.41 8.54 -10.35
CA ASP A 89 0.80 7.59 -11.29
C ASP A 89 1.81 6.58 -11.81
N THR A 90 2.95 7.06 -12.29
CA THR A 90 4.02 6.19 -12.80
C THR A 90 4.50 5.22 -11.73
N PHE A 91 4.70 5.71 -10.50
CA PHE A 91 5.09 4.86 -9.37
C PHE A 91 4.00 3.85 -9.02
N PHE A 92 2.74 4.27 -8.98
CA PHE A 92 1.61 3.42 -8.62
C PHE A 92 1.41 2.29 -9.65
N ALA A 93 1.41 2.64 -10.94
CA ALA A 93 1.30 1.69 -12.04
C ALA A 93 2.43 0.64 -12.04
N GLY A 94 3.68 1.09 -11.80
CA GLY A 94 4.84 0.20 -11.71
C GLY A 94 4.76 -0.81 -10.56
N ASN A 95 4.15 -0.42 -9.43
CA ASN A 95 3.98 -1.29 -8.26
C ASN A 95 2.75 -2.21 -8.35
N ALA A 96 1.68 -1.78 -9.01
CA ALA A 96 0.47 -2.58 -9.19
C ALA A 96 0.78 -3.91 -9.91
N GLY A 97 1.56 -3.87 -10.99
CA GLY A 97 1.97 -5.08 -11.74
C GLY A 97 2.88 -6.02 -10.96
N GLN A 98 3.77 -5.49 -10.11
CA GLN A 98 4.69 -6.30 -9.32
C GLN A 98 4.00 -7.05 -8.17
N ARG A 99 2.96 -6.46 -7.55
CA ARG A 99 2.25 -7.10 -6.44
C ARG A 99 1.31 -8.23 -6.89
N VAL A 100 0.63 -8.08 -8.02
CA VAL A 100 -0.23 -9.14 -8.57
C VAL A 100 0.60 -10.40 -8.87
N THR A 101 1.78 -10.23 -9.46
CA THR A 101 2.66 -11.35 -9.82
C THR A 101 3.27 -12.06 -8.61
N HIS A 102 3.62 -11.35 -7.54
CA HIS A 102 4.13 -11.95 -6.30
C HIS A 102 3.04 -12.69 -5.50
N GLY A 103 1.83 -12.12 -5.44
CA GLY A 103 0.69 -12.77 -4.79
C GLY A 103 0.30 -14.09 -5.46
N LEU A 104 0.21 -14.10 -6.79
CA LEU A 104 -0.08 -15.31 -7.58
C LEU A 104 0.98 -16.40 -7.39
N ARG A 105 2.27 -16.05 -7.44
CA ARG A 105 3.35 -17.01 -7.21
C ARG A 105 3.28 -17.65 -5.82
N TYR A 106 3.00 -16.87 -4.79
CA TYR A 106 2.88 -17.38 -3.43
C TYR A 106 1.70 -18.34 -3.27
N ILE A 107 0.54 -18.01 -3.86
CA ILE A 107 -0.66 -18.86 -3.84
C ILE A 107 -0.38 -20.19 -4.56
N LEU A 108 0.24 -20.15 -5.74
CA LEU A 108 0.59 -21.35 -6.51
C LEU A 108 1.55 -22.27 -5.75
N ILE A 109 2.58 -21.71 -5.10
CA ILE A 109 3.53 -22.49 -4.29
C ILE A 109 2.80 -23.16 -3.12
N LYS A 110 1.95 -22.43 -2.39
CA LYS A 110 1.19 -23.00 -1.27
C LYS A 110 0.21 -24.08 -1.72
N ALA A 111 -0.50 -23.87 -2.82
CA ALA A 111 -1.40 -24.87 -3.39
C ALA A 111 -0.64 -26.15 -3.78
N GLY A 112 0.54 -26.02 -4.38
CA GLY A 112 1.41 -27.15 -4.71
C GLY A 112 1.84 -27.96 -3.48
N ILE A 113 2.23 -27.29 -2.39
CA ILE A 113 2.60 -27.95 -1.13
C ILE A 113 1.41 -28.73 -0.55
N ILE A 114 0.22 -28.11 -0.52
CA ILE A 114 -1.00 -28.78 -0.02
C ILE A 114 -1.33 -30.02 -0.87
N ALA A 115 -1.28 -29.91 -2.19
CA ALA A 115 -1.52 -31.03 -3.10
C ALA A 115 -0.51 -32.17 -2.87
N ALA A 116 0.78 -31.85 -2.71
CA ALA A 116 1.81 -32.84 -2.43
C ALA A 116 1.57 -33.57 -1.10
N VAL A 117 1.15 -32.86 -0.05
CA VAL A 117 0.79 -33.47 1.25
C VAL A 117 -0.40 -34.41 1.11
N ILE A 118 -1.44 -34.04 0.37
CA ILE A 118 -2.61 -34.89 0.12
C ILE A 118 -2.22 -36.16 -0.63
N ILE A 119 -1.37 -36.06 -1.65
CA ILE A 119 -0.86 -37.22 -2.41
C ILE A 119 -0.05 -38.14 -1.48
N LEU A 120 0.81 -37.58 -0.64
CA LEU A 120 1.65 -38.37 0.25
C LEU A 120 0.84 -39.10 1.34
N LEU A 121 -0.19 -38.44 1.89
CA LEU A 121 -1.13 -39.04 2.83
C LEU A 121 -1.97 -40.15 2.18
N SER A 122 -2.41 -39.97 0.93
CA SER A 122 -3.18 -41.00 0.23
C SER A 122 -2.33 -42.22 -0.14
N VAL A 123 -1.05 -42.04 -0.49
CA VAL A 123 -0.10 -43.14 -0.66
C VAL A 123 0.15 -43.89 0.65
N LEU A 124 0.37 -43.17 1.76
CA LEU A 124 0.54 -43.78 3.09
C LEU A 124 -0.69 -44.57 3.53
N TYR A 125 -1.89 -44.00 3.36
CA TYR A 125 -3.14 -44.68 3.68
C TYR A 125 -3.28 -46.00 2.90
N ARG A 126 -2.95 -45.97 1.60
CA ARG A 126 -3.00 -47.15 0.76
C ARG A 126 -1.97 -48.21 1.17
N SER A 127 -0.81 -47.83 1.70
CA SER A 127 0.22 -48.77 2.17
C SER A 127 -0.07 -49.40 3.54
N ILE A 128 -0.95 -48.81 4.34
CA ILE A 128 -1.30 -49.31 5.69
C ILE A 128 -2.54 -50.21 5.64
N PHE A 129 -3.48 -49.93 4.74
CA PHE A 129 -4.78 -50.61 4.65
C PHE A 129 -4.91 -51.62 3.50
N TYR A 130 -3.86 -51.81 2.69
CA TYR A 130 -3.72 -52.90 1.71
C TYR A 130 -2.41 -53.64 1.98
#